data_AF-A0A171AFU1-F1
#
_entry.id   AF-A0A171AFU1-F1
#
_cell.length_a   1.000
_cell.length_b   1.000
_cell.length_c   1.000
_cell.angle_alpha   90.00
_cell.angle_beta   90.00
_cell.angle_gamma   90.00
#
_symmetry.space_group_name_H-M   'P 1'
#
loop_
_entity.id
_entity.type
_entity.pdbx_description
1 polymer ?
#
loop_
_entity_poly.entity_id
_entity_poly.type
_entity_poly.pdbx_seq_one_letter_code
_entity_poly.pdbx_strand_id
1 'polypeptide(L)'
;MSQANTDPVAEYAAALKSAFERCGLTQKKLASEVPFSETAISRYFSGERIADEDFIEALATVRANCGVPLSSEDLADLHRLRQRAQQTRGGEKNRIAQWRDRVQLLEKEKEDLERRLQDAQARSEHEREATRAALADLDRKVEALGAELRQALDRASVAERERDELRDRAGEQQHQLEHATAYTQRLEKDLTDSREEVQLLRREVEVLRNQVRRLHDESTVASDHQAVATVATQVSTVAAGKETAHGTRQEPSSVSAGGDETASKTWDSAPAVPSVELIELIAAIRQCKAELGWSYSMMGRKTNTSADTWYRWCTQPQLPHRDALVSFAEAAPEVMKRYRLLDLWEAAREVQELAQETEKRAAGLSALANRPLALGLFLLSAVGVIALLLGLTVWILSVNDDDAPGGHAAPTASTSASAPARPSPTISCHGESCASLDPARTYCADDAVTAYSGQKYGAMIELRHSPSCGTVWAKMSRTSAGDRVIVTHRDGRSEEYRQQYGRDAHTPMLVVDSPEDAKACAIIQDRGTVCATQRGAVAPTPTATGR
;
A
#
# COMPACT_ATOMS: atom_id res chain seq x y z
N MET A 1 59.54 19.29 -14.98
CA MET A 1 60.36 20.43 -14.48
C MET A 1 60.63 20.17 -13.01
N SER A 2 61.87 20.31 -12.54
CA SER A 2 62.23 19.97 -11.16
C SER A 2 61.60 20.93 -10.15
N GLN A 3 60.85 20.42 -9.18
CA GLN A 3 60.55 21.17 -7.97
C GLN A 3 61.84 21.27 -7.14
N ALA A 4 62.46 22.44 -7.13
CA ALA A 4 63.60 22.70 -6.25
C ALA A 4 63.10 22.70 -4.80
N ASN A 5 63.67 21.81 -3.96
CA ASN A 5 63.37 21.73 -2.54
C ASN A 5 63.93 22.97 -1.81
N THR A 6 63.19 24.06 -1.89
CA THR A 6 63.59 25.39 -1.44
C THR A 6 63.08 25.60 -0.02
N ASP A 7 63.91 26.10 0.89
CA ASP A 7 63.49 26.42 2.26
C ASP A 7 62.31 27.40 2.22
N PRO A 8 61.13 27.07 2.78
CA PRO A 8 59.96 27.96 2.80
C PRO A 8 60.24 29.33 3.43
N VAL A 9 61.24 29.43 4.31
CA VAL A 9 61.67 30.71 4.90
C VAL A 9 62.45 31.55 3.89
N ALA A 10 63.28 30.92 3.05
CA ALA A 10 64.00 31.59 1.96
C ALA A 10 63.05 31.95 0.80
N GLU A 11 62.09 31.07 0.48
CA GLU A 11 61.01 31.33 -0.48
C GLU A 11 60.20 32.58 -0.07
N TYR A 12 59.79 32.65 1.20
CA TYR A 12 59.11 33.82 1.77
C TYR A 12 59.99 35.08 1.77
N ALA A 13 61.24 35.01 2.22
CA ALA A 13 62.13 36.17 2.28
C ALA A 13 62.43 36.74 0.88
N ALA A 14 62.61 35.88 -0.12
CA ALA A 14 62.77 36.29 -1.52
C ALA A 14 61.51 36.95 -2.08
N ALA A 15 60.32 36.41 -1.80
CA ALA A 15 59.05 37.03 -2.20
C ALA A 15 58.84 38.40 -1.54
N LEU A 16 59.09 38.51 -0.22
CA LEU A 16 58.99 39.75 0.54
C LEU A 16 59.97 40.83 0.02
N LYS A 17 61.20 40.43 -0.31
CA LYS A 17 62.20 41.30 -0.93
C LYS A 17 61.80 41.74 -2.35
N SER A 18 61.34 40.82 -3.19
CA SER A 18 60.81 41.13 -4.54
C SER A 18 59.60 42.08 -4.50
N ALA A 19 58.74 41.94 -3.49
CA ALA A 19 57.61 42.84 -3.27
C ALA A 19 58.08 44.27 -2.96
N PHE A 20 59.14 44.42 -2.16
CA PHE A 20 59.75 45.70 -1.81
C PHE A 20 60.54 46.35 -2.95
N GLU A 21 61.42 45.59 -3.63
CA GLU A 21 62.33 46.13 -4.66
C GLU A 21 61.58 46.78 -5.85
N ARG A 22 60.35 46.33 -6.13
CA ARG A 22 59.42 46.94 -7.11
C ARG A 22 59.06 48.41 -6.82
N CYS A 23 59.37 48.95 -5.63
CA CYS A 23 59.15 50.36 -5.27
C CYS A 23 60.39 51.26 -5.39
N GLY A 24 61.58 50.72 -5.67
CA GLY A 24 62.82 51.51 -5.83
C GLY A 24 63.31 52.24 -4.57
N LEU A 25 62.73 51.96 -3.40
CA LEU A 25 63.14 52.55 -2.11
C LEU A 25 64.41 51.89 -1.57
N THR A 26 65.18 52.62 -0.76
CA THR A 26 66.25 52.05 0.07
C THR A 26 65.68 51.54 1.40
N GLN A 27 66.29 50.50 1.99
CA GLN A 27 65.84 49.94 3.28
C GLN A 27 65.84 51.00 4.40
N LYS A 28 66.81 51.93 4.36
CA LYS A 28 66.89 53.08 5.25
C LYS A 28 65.68 54.03 5.15
N LYS A 29 65.15 54.24 3.94
CA LYS A 29 63.96 55.08 3.74
C LYS A 29 62.67 54.33 4.16
N LEU A 30 62.59 53.02 3.91
CA LEU A 30 61.52 52.19 4.47
C LEU A 30 61.52 52.29 6.01
N ALA A 31 62.67 52.17 6.66
CA ALA A 31 62.84 52.27 8.12
C ALA A 31 62.47 53.65 8.72
N SER A 32 62.32 54.70 7.88
CA SER A 32 61.79 56.00 8.31
C SER A 32 60.28 56.18 8.05
N GLU A 33 59.65 55.26 7.32
CA GLU A 33 58.23 55.30 6.96
C GLU A 33 57.39 54.22 7.68
N VAL A 34 58.02 53.20 8.28
CA VAL A 34 57.35 52.12 9.04
C VAL A 34 57.89 52.02 10.48
N PRO A 35 57.11 51.52 11.47
CA PRO A 35 57.53 51.45 12.89
C PRO A 35 58.50 50.29 13.20
N PHE A 36 59.47 50.04 12.31
CA PHE A 36 60.44 48.93 12.42
C PHE A 36 61.86 49.42 12.16
N SER A 37 62.84 48.95 12.95
CA SER A 37 64.23 49.36 12.75
C SER A 37 64.83 48.80 11.45
N GLU A 38 65.80 49.52 10.88
CA GLU A 38 66.58 49.08 9.71
C GLU A 38 67.23 47.69 9.93
N THR A 39 67.63 47.38 11.18
CA THR A 39 68.12 46.07 11.60
C THR A 39 67.04 44.98 11.68
N ALA A 40 65.78 45.30 11.99
CA ALA A 40 64.69 44.32 11.91
C ALA A 40 64.33 44.04 10.45
N ILE A 41 64.21 45.09 9.64
CA ILE A 41 63.91 45.06 8.21
C ILE A 41 64.94 44.22 7.44
N SER A 42 66.23 44.44 7.67
CA SER A 42 67.31 43.65 7.05
C SER A 42 67.20 42.16 7.38
N ARG A 43 66.82 41.81 8.62
CA ARG A 43 66.66 40.43 9.10
C ARG A 43 65.36 39.75 8.61
N TYR A 44 64.35 40.53 8.23
CA TYR A 44 63.19 40.04 7.48
C TYR A 44 63.56 39.71 6.03
N PHE A 45 64.27 40.63 5.35
CA PHE A 45 64.70 40.41 3.96
C PHE A 45 65.80 39.36 3.79
N SER A 46 66.56 39.01 4.85
CA SER A 46 67.53 37.90 4.83
C SER A 46 66.93 36.54 5.21
N GLY A 47 65.69 36.49 5.68
CA GLY A 47 65.09 35.27 6.24
C GLY A 47 65.67 34.84 7.59
N GLU A 48 66.49 35.67 8.26
CA GLU A 48 66.92 35.41 9.64
C GLU A 48 65.76 35.41 10.62
N ARG A 49 64.77 36.29 10.41
CA ARG A 49 63.51 36.37 11.16
C ARG A 49 62.36 36.39 10.15
N ILE A 50 61.24 35.74 10.47
CA ILE A 50 60.01 35.86 9.69
C ILE A 50 59.29 37.14 10.15
N ALA A 51 58.74 37.91 9.21
CA ALA A 51 58.07 39.16 9.56
C ALA A 51 56.69 38.92 10.22
N ASP A 52 56.30 39.88 11.04
CA ASP A 52 55.01 39.90 11.73
C ASP A 52 53.90 40.47 10.81
N GLU A 53 52.62 40.36 11.20
CA GLU A 53 51.47 40.73 10.34
C GLU A 53 51.58 42.21 9.92
N ASP A 54 51.77 43.05 10.93
CA ASP A 54 51.86 44.50 10.87
C ASP A 54 52.98 45.00 9.92
N PHE A 55 54.02 44.18 9.67
CA PHE A 55 55.06 44.52 8.71
C PHE A 55 54.59 44.35 7.25
N ILE A 56 53.75 43.35 6.96
CA ILE A 56 53.17 43.17 5.62
C ILE A 56 52.16 44.29 5.33
N GLU A 57 51.33 44.66 6.31
CA GLU A 57 50.39 45.78 6.18
C GLU A 57 51.10 47.14 6.02
N ALA A 58 52.18 47.37 6.79
CA ALA A 58 53.02 48.55 6.62
C ALA A 58 53.72 48.59 5.24
N LEU A 59 54.23 47.45 4.77
CA LEU A 59 54.82 47.34 3.43
C LEU A 59 53.79 47.58 2.33
N ALA A 60 52.56 47.07 2.46
CA ALA A 60 51.46 47.31 1.53
C ALA A 60 51.06 48.80 1.48
N THR A 61 51.08 49.47 2.64
CA THR A 61 50.82 50.92 2.76
C THR A 61 51.91 51.74 2.06
N VAL A 62 53.19 51.41 2.28
CA VAL A 62 54.32 52.05 1.58
C VAL A 62 54.27 51.79 0.07
N ARG A 63 53.90 50.57 -0.36
CA ARG A 63 53.68 50.23 -1.78
C ARG A 63 52.60 51.09 -2.44
N ALA A 64 51.49 51.36 -1.74
CA ALA A 64 50.46 52.28 -2.21
C ALA A 64 51.01 53.72 -2.34
N ASN A 65 51.77 54.20 -1.35
CA ASN A 65 52.43 55.52 -1.40
C ASN A 65 53.45 55.66 -2.53
N CYS A 66 54.11 54.57 -2.94
CA CYS A 66 54.99 54.51 -4.11
C CYS A 66 54.25 54.47 -5.46
N GLY A 67 52.92 54.56 -5.49
CA GLY A 67 52.12 54.55 -6.72
C GLY A 67 51.98 53.19 -7.38
N VAL A 68 52.47 52.11 -6.74
CA VAL A 68 52.35 50.72 -7.23
C VAL A 68 51.87 49.84 -6.07
N PRO A 69 50.56 49.85 -5.74
CA PRO A 69 50.03 49.01 -4.67
C PRO A 69 50.32 47.52 -4.91
N LEU A 70 50.31 46.72 -3.84
CA LEU A 70 50.24 45.26 -3.96
C LEU A 70 48.82 44.87 -4.40
N SER A 71 48.69 43.88 -5.28
CA SER A 71 47.38 43.30 -5.53
C SER A 71 46.90 42.51 -4.31
N SER A 72 45.59 42.29 -4.19
CA SER A 72 45.02 41.39 -3.18
C SER A 72 45.53 39.95 -3.31
N GLU A 73 45.98 39.56 -4.51
CA GLU A 73 46.58 38.26 -4.81
C GLU A 73 48.06 38.20 -4.36
N ASP A 74 48.91 39.18 -4.71
CA ASP A 74 50.28 39.32 -4.16
C ASP A 74 50.27 39.32 -2.63
N LEU A 75 49.30 40.02 -2.01
CA LEU A 75 49.15 40.09 -0.57
C LEU A 75 48.77 38.71 0.01
N ALA A 76 47.73 38.07 -0.53
CA ALA A 76 47.31 36.74 -0.08
C ALA A 76 48.44 35.69 -0.20
N ASP A 77 49.27 35.77 -1.25
CA ASP A 77 50.44 34.91 -1.41
C ASP A 77 51.56 35.23 -0.41
N LEU A 78 51.80 36.50 -0.07
CA LEU A 78 52.74 36.86 1.00
C LEU A 78 52.29 36.33 2.38
N HIS A 79 51.00 36.39 2.72
CA HIS A 79 50.49 35.77 3.94
C HIS A 79 50.56 34.23 3.89
N ARG A 80 50.26 33.61 2.73
CA ARG A 80 50.38 32.15 2.50
C ARG A 80 51.82 31.65 2.67
N LEU A 81 52.79 32.36 2.11
CA LEU A 81 54.22 32.06 2.25
C LEU A 81 54.72 32.30 3.68
N ARG A 82 54.27 33.38 4.34
CA ARG A 82 54.54 33.64 5.76
C ARG A 82 54.05 32.49 6.64
N GLN A 83 52.83 31.99 6.42
CA GLN A 83 52.30 30.84 7.15
C GLN A 83 53.11 29.57 6.92
N ARG A 84 53.54 29.28 5.67
CA ARG A 84 54.44 28.13 5.38
C ARG A 84 55.78 28.27 6.11
N ALA A 85 56.43 29.42 6.05
CA ALA A 85 57.67 29.70 6.77
C ALA A 85 57.51 29.58 8.30
N GLN A 86 56.39 30.07 8.85
CA GLN A 86 56.05 29.96 10.27
C GLN A 86 55.78 28.51 10.70
N GLN A 87 55.30 27.63 9.82
CA GLN A 87 55.18 26.20 10.11
C GLN A 87 56.54 25.49 10.12
N THR A 88 57.52 25.96 9.33
CA THR A 88 58.89 25.40 9.30
C THR A 88 59.74 25.81 10.51
N ARG A 89 59.61 27.06 11.00
CA ARG A 89 60.37 27.56 12.17
C ARG A 89 59.58 27.63 13.48
N GLY A 90 58.26 27.59 13.43
CA GLY A 90 57.40 27.57 14.61
C GLY A 90 57.46 26.22 15.31
N GLY A 91 58.38 26.11 16.28
CA GLY A 91 58.52 24.93 17.13
C GLY A 91 57.22 24.54 17.84
N GLU A 92 57.23 23.37 18.49
CA GLU A 92 56.04 22.63 18.94
C GLU A 92 54.96 23.47 19.64
N LYS A 93 55.33 24.52 20.39
CA LYS A 93 54.39 25.48 20.99
C LYS A 93 53.36 26.05 20.01
N ASN A 94 53.76 26.45 18.80
CA ASN A 94 52.82 27.02 17.81
C ASN A 94 51.88 25.95 17.27
N ARG A 95 52.39 24.73 17.02
CA ARG A 95 51.55 23.58 16.64
C ARG A 95 50.55 23.26 17.75
N ILE A 96 50.99 23.20 19.00
CA ILE A 96 50.14 22.92 20.18
C ILE A 96 49.05 23.99 20.35
N ALA A 97 49.35 25.27 20.10
CA ALA A 97 48.34 26.33 20.08
C ALA A 97 47.30 26.08 18.97
N GLN A 98 47.73 25.93 17.72
CA GLN A 98 46.86 25.66 16.57
C GLN A 98 45.98 24.42 16.77
N TRP A 99 46.50 23.33 17.35
CA TRP A 99 45.71 22.15 17.68
C TRP A 99 44.65 22.43 18.74
N ARG A 100 44.96 23.25 19.76
CA ARG A 100 44.02 23.62 20.82
C ARG A 100 42.88 24.47 20.28
N ASP A 101 43.19 25.45 19.43
CA ASP A 101 42.19 26.31 18.77
C ASP A 101 41.28 25.49 17.85
N ARG A 102 41.85 24.50 17.14
CA ARG A 102 41.09 23.59 16.27
C ARG A 102 40.21 22.61 17.05
N VAL A 103 40.61 22.19 18.25
CA VAL A 103 39.74 21.42 19.17
C VAL A 103 38.57 22.28 19.63
N GLN A 104 38.81 23.53 20.06
CA GLN A 104 37.73 24.44 20.47
C GLN A 104 36.74 24.79 19.34
N LEU A 105 37.18 24.78 18.09
CA LEU A 105 36.29 24.91 16.93
C LEU A 105 35.41 23.66 16.77
N LEU A 106 36.02 22.47 16.76
CA LEU A 106 35.30 21.20 16.62
C LEU A 106 34.32 20.93 17.79
N GLU A 107 34.64 21.39 19.00
CA GLU A 107 33.74 21.36 20.16
C GLU A 107 32.49 22.22 19.91
N LYS A 108 32.64 23.44 19.38
CA LYS A 108 31.51 24.31 19.02
C LYS A 108 30.69 23.76 17.85
N GLU A 109 31.33 23.19 16.84
CA GLU A 109 30.64 22.52 15.72
C GLU A 109 29.85 21.30 16.20
N LYS A 110 30.41 20.52 17.14
CA LYS A 110 29.69 19.42 17.82
C LYS A 110 28.46 19.94 18.57
N GLU A 111 28.59 21.00 19.36
CA GLU A 111 27.46 21.57 20.11
C GLU A 111 26.36 22.15 19.21
N ASP A 112 26.68 22.69 18.03
CA ASP A 112 25.69 23.10 17.02
C ASP A 112 24.95 21.88 16.44
N LEU A 113 25.70 20.85 16.04
CA LEU A 113 25.14 19.62 15.48
C LEU A 113 24.26 18.86 16.49
N GLU A 114 24.64 18.81 17.77
CA GLU A 114 23.84 18.19 18.83
C GLU A 114 22.53 18.96 19.09
N ARG A 115 22.57 20.31 19.12
CA ARG A 115 21.35 21.14 19.19
C ARG A 115 20.43 20.92 17.98
N ARG A 116 20.99 20.94 16.77
CA ARG A 116 20.23 20.72 15.53
C ARG A 116 19.65 19.31 15.43
N LEU A 117 20.31 18.31 16.00
CA LEU A 117 19.78 16.96 16.13
C LEU A 117 18.59 16.92 17.10
N GLN A 118 18.70 17.56 18.27
CA GLN A 118 17.60 17.67 19.25
C GLN A 118 16.39 18.42 18.64
N ASP A 119 16.61 19.54 17.95
CA ASP A 119 15.56 20.28 17.25
C ASP A 119 14.88 19.46 16.14
N ALA A 120 15.61 18.56 15.48
CA ALA A 120 15.06 17.67 14.46
C ALA A 120 14.27 16.50 15.09
N GLN A 121 14.76 15.95 16.21
CA GLN A 121 14.07 14.91 16.99
C GLN A 121 12.74 15.44 17.52
N ALA A 122 12.75 16.58 18.21
CA ALA A 122 11.53 17.22 18.75
C ALA A 122 10.49 17.54 17.65
N ARG A 123 10.94 18.00 16.47
CA ARG A 123 10.05 18.17 15.30
C ARG A 123 9.43 16.86 14.84
N SER A 124 10.21 15.78 14.76
CA SER A 124 9.70 14.46 14.36
C SER A 124 8.76 13.84 15.39
N GLU A 125 8.93 14.16 16.68
CA GLU A 125 8.02 13.73 17.75
C GLU A 125 6.71 14.50 17.68
N HIS A 126 6.76 15.83 17.50
CA HIS A 126 5.56 16.64 17.31
C HIS A 126 4.76 16.24 16.05
N GLU A 127 5.43 15.92 14.95
CA GLU A 127 4.79 15.41 13.72
C GLU A 127 4.11 14.04 13.95
N ARG A 128 4.73 13.15 14.74
CA ARG A 128 4.13 11.86 15.14
C ARG A 128 2.93 12.05 16.05
N GLU A 129 2.98 12.98 17.00
CA GLU A 129 1.86 13.32 17.87
C GLU A 129 0.68 13.92 17.08
N ALA A 130 0.96 14.86 16.18
CA ALA A 130 -0.05 15.42 15.28
C ALA A 130 -0.69 14.35 14.38
N THR A 131 0.13 13.45 13.82
CA THR A 131 -0.35 12.32 13.01
C THR A 131 -1.22 11.36 13.84
N ARG A 132 -0.81 11.05 15.09
CA ARG A 132 -1.57 10.20 16.01
C ARG A 132 -2.89 10.83 16.42
N ALA A 133 -2.92 12.15 16.64
CA ALA A 133 -4.14 12.89 16.92
C ALA A 133 -5.10 12.92 15.71
N ALA A 134 -4.57 13.04 14.49
CA ALA A 134 -5.35 12.97 13.25
C ALA A 134 -5.95 11.58 13.02
N LEU A 135 -5.21 10.50 13.29
CA LEU A 135 -5.74 9.13 13.27
C LEU A 135 -6.87 8.94 14.30
N ALA A 136 -6.67 9.37 15.55
CA ALA A 136 -7.70 9.30 16.59
C ALA A 136 -8.93 10.21 16.32
N ASP A 137 -8.84 11.16 15.40
CA ASP A 137 -9.99 11.92 14.87
C ASP A 137 -10.71 11.18 13.73
N LEU A 138 -9.96 10.46 12.90
CA LEU A 138 -10.50 9.58 11.86
C LEU A 138 -11.25 8.39 12.47
N ASP A 139 -10.68 7.73 13.48
CA ASP A 139 -11.31 6.59 14.19
C ASP A 139 -12.65 6.99 14.81
N ARG A 140 -12.73 8.18 15.42
CA ARG A 140 -13.99 8.73 15.97
C ARG A 140 -15.03 9.00 14.88
N LYS A 141 -14.62 9.39 13.66
CA LYS A 141 -15.52 9.54 12.51
C LYS A 141 -15.99 8.19 11.97
N VAL A 142 -15.13 7.18 11.94
CA VAL A 142 -15.49 5.81 11.54
C VAL A 142 -16.52 5.21 12.50
N GLU A 143 -16.35 5.34 13.81
CA GLU A 143 -17.36 4.86 14.77
C GLU A 143 -18.66 5.67 14.74
N ALA A 144 -18.59 6.99 14.51
CA ALA A 144 -19.81 7.81 14.34
C ALA A 144 -20.62 7.36 13.11
N LEU A 145 -19.97 7.21 11.95
CA LEU A 145 -20.62 6.71 10.73
C LEU A 145 -21.10 5.25 10.90
N GLY A 146 -20.36 4.43 11.64
CA GLY A 146 -20.77 3.07 12.01
C GLY A 146 -22.03 3.07 12.88
N ALA A 147 -22.16 4.00 13.83
CA ALA A 147 -23.37 4.17 14.64
C ALA A 147 -24.57 4.68 13.82
N GLU A 148 -24.37 5.65 12.93
CA GLU A 148 -25.40 6.14 12.01
C GLU A 148 -25.90 5.03 11.07
N LEU A 149 -24.99 4.20 10.54
CA LEU A 149 -25.34 3.07 9.68
C LEU A 149 -26.14 1.99 10.42
N ARG A 150 -25.76 1.66 11.67
CA ARG A 150 -26.53 0.75 12.54
C ARG A 150 -27.94 1.31 12.78
N GLN A 151 -28.06 2.60 13.14
CA GLN A 151 -29.36 3.26 13.34
C GLN A 151 -30.19 3.37 12.04
N ALA A 152 -29.56 3.43 10.86
CA ALA A 152 -30.27 3.37 9.58
C ALA A 152 -30.80 1.95 9.29
N LEU A 153 -30.00 0.91 9.56
CA LEU A 153 -30.39 -0.49 9.43
C LEU A 153 -31.54 -0.85 10.38
N ASP A 154 -31.48 -0.42 11.63
CA ASP A 154 -32.54 -0.63 12.62
C ASP A 154 -33.87 -0.02 12.14
N ARG A 155 -33.85 1.24 11.68
CA ARG A 155 -35.03 1.92 11.11
C ARG A 155 -35.57 1.22 9.88
N ALA A 156 -34.70 0.75 8.98
CA ALA A 156 -35.12 -0.04 7.82
C ALA A 156 -35.84 -1.34 8.26
N SER A 157 -35.27 -2.07 9.22
CA SER A 157 -35.86 -3.32 9.73
C SER A 157 -37.21 -3.10 10.43
N VAL A 158 -37.47 -1.93 11.00
CA VAL A 158 -38.78 -1.55 11.56
C VAL A 158 -39.78 -1.27 10.43
N ALA A 159 -39.39 -0.46 9.44
CA ALA A 159 -40.22 -0.16 8.28
C ALA A 159 -40.58 -1.41 7.44
N GLU A 160 -39.70 -2.41 7.38
CA GLU A 160 -40.01 -3.71 6.76
C GLU A 160 -41.06 -4.50 7.55
N ARG A 161 -41.00 -4.50 8.89
CA ARG A 161 -42.03 -5.11 9.74
C ARG A 161 -43.37 -4.40 9.60
N GLU A 162 -43.39 -3.07 9.62
CA GLU A 162 -44.61 -2.27 9.39
C GLU A 162 -45.22 -2.53 8.00
N ARG A 163 -44.38 -2.64 6.95
CA ARG A 163 -44.80 -3.00 5.59
C ARG A 163 -45.45 -4.39 5.55
N ASP A 164 -44.90 -5.36 6.27
CA ASP A 164 -45.38 -6.74 6.23
C ASP A 164 -46.66 -6.89 7.09
N GLU A 165 -46.76 -6.21 8.24
CA GLU A 165 -48.04 -6.04 8.98
C GLU A 165 -49.14 -5.33 8.17
N LEU A 166 -48.78 -4.42 7.26
CA LEU A 166 -49.71 -3.79 6.32
C LEU A 166 -50.13 -4.76 5.21
N ARG A 167 -49.21 -5.61 4.71
CA ARG A 167 -49.52 -6.66 3.73
C ARG A 167 -50.49 -7.70 4.30
N ASP A 168 -50.24 -8.16 5.52
CA ASP A 168 -51.08 -9.18 6.15
C ASP A 168 -52.51 -8.66 6.40
N ARG A 169 -52.65 -7.41 6.86
CA ARG A 169 -53.96 -6.75 6.98
C ARG A 169 -54.67 -6.57 5.63
N ALA A 170 -53.94 -6.25 4.56
CA ALA A 170 -54.52 -6.17 3.22
C ALA A 170 -54.97 -7.55 2.70
N GLY A 171 -54.23 -8.62 3.03
CA GLY A 171 -54.60 -10.00 2.73
C GLY A 171 -55.87 -10.45 3.46
N GLU A 172 -55.99 -10.14 4.76
CA GLU A 172 -57.20 -10.40 5.54
C GLU A 172 -58.41 -9.62 4.99
N GLN A 173 -58.25 -8.34 4.64
CA GLN A 173 -59.31 -7.55 4.00
C GLN A 173 -59.74 -8.13 2.63
N GLN A 174 -58.79 -8.59 1.81
CA GLN A 174 -59.07 -9.26 0.54
C GLN A 174 -59.86 -10.56 0.77
N HIS A 175 -59.47 -11.37 1.75
CA HIS A 175 -60.18 -12.61 2.08
C HIS A 175 -61.61 -12.36 2.59
N GLN A 176 -61.82 -11.31 3.39
CA GLN A 176 -63.15 -10.88 3.82
C GLN A 176 -64.03 -10.41 2.65
N LEU A 177 -63.47 -9.71 1.66
CA LEU A 177 -64.18 -9.31 0.44
C LEU A 177 -64.54 -10.52 -0.45
N GLU A 178 -63.65 -11.51 -0.56
CA GLU A 178 -63.93 -12.77 -1.27
C GLU A 178 -65.06 -13.55 -0.59
N HIS A 179 -65.02 -13.70 0.74
CA HIS A 179 -66.08 -14.35 1.50
C HIS A 179 -67.43 -13.60 1.39
N ALA A 180 -67.41 -12.27 1.47
CA ALA A 180 -68.60 -11.45 1.26
C ALA A 180 -69.20 -11.62 -0.15
N THR A 181 -68.34 -11.67 -1.17
CA THR A 181 -68.74 -11.88 -2.58
C THR A 181 -69.35 -13.28 -2.80
N ALA A 182 -68.74 -14.32 -2.21
CA ALA A 182 -69.29 -15.68 -2.25
C ALA A 182 -70.63 -15.79 -1.50
N TYR A 183 -70.78 -15.07 -0.39
CA TYR A 183 -72.04 -14.98 0.34
C TYR A 183 -73.14 -14.28 -0.46
N THR A 184 -72.86 -13.16 -1.13
CA THR A 184 -73.84 -12.49 -1.99
C THR A 184 -74.25 -13.35 -3.18
N GLN A 185 -73.32 -14.06 -3.83
CA GLN A 185 -73.64 -14.99 -4.93
C GLN A 185 -74.55 -16.14 -4.47
N ARG A 186 -74.36 -16.65 -3.24
CA ARG A 186 -75.29 -17.64 -2.67
C ARG A 186 -76.67 -17.03 -2.43
N LEU A 187 -76.74 -15.83 -1.84
CA LEU A 187 -78.01 -15.14 -1.58
C LEU A 187 -78.78 -14.86 -2.88
N GLU A 188 -78.10 -14.44 -3.95
CA GLU A 188 -78.68 -14.23 -5.28
C GLU A 188 -79.24 -15.53 -5.89
N LYS A 189 -78.56 -16.66 -5.69
CA LYS A 189 -79.07 -17.97 -6.08
C LYS A 189 -80.30 -18.35 -5.25
N ASP A 190 -80.23 -18.28 -3.93
CA ASP A 190 -81.33 -18.67 -3.03
C ASP A 190 -82.59 -17.81 -3.30
N LEU A 191 -82.42 -16.52 -3.63
CA LEU A 191 -83.49 -15.63 -4.09
C LEU A 191 -84.04 -16.00 -5.48
N THR A 192 -83.20 -16.54 -6.38
CA THR A 192 -83.63 -17.02 -7.70
C THR A 192 -84.43 -18.31 -7.58
N ASP A 193 -83.92 -19.30 -6.85
CA ASP A 193 -84.60 -20.57 -6.57
C ASP A 193 -85.97 -20.31 -5.91
N SER A 194 -86.03 -19.43 -4.90
CA SER A 194 -87.27 -18.99 -4.24
C SER A 194 -88.27 -18.31 -5.21
N ARG A 195 -87.75 -17.56 -6.19
CA ARG A 195 -88.57 -16.89 -7.21
C ARG A 195 -89.13 -17.84 -8.26
N GLU A 196 -88.45 -18.96 -8.52
CA GLU A 196 -88.99 -20.04 -9.35
C GLU A 196 -90.06 -20.84 -8.60
N GLU A 197 -89.84 -21.17 -7.32
CA GLU A 197 -90.84 -21.82 -6.47
C GLU A 197 -92.15 -21.00 -6.40
N VAL A 198 -92.06 -19.68 -6.14
CA VAL A 198 -93.23 -18.79 -6.14
C VAL A 198 -93.93 -18.72 -7.50
N GLN A 199 -93.21 -18.91 -8.62
CA GLN A 199 -93.84 -19.00 -9.95
C GLN A 199 -94.54 -20.34 -10.17
N LEU A 200 -93.96 -21.45 -9.72
CA LEU A 200 -94.57 -22.78 -9.78
C LEU A 200 -95.86 -22.82 -8.94
N LEU A 201 -95.81 -22.39 -7.68
CA LEU A 201 -96.97 -22.30 -6.79
C LEU A 201 -98.06 -21.37 -7.34
N ARG A 202 -97.72 -20.27 -8.01
CA ARG A 202 -98.70 -19.40 -8.69
C ARG A 202 -99.41 -20.12 -9.84
N ARG A 203 -98.68 -20.87 -10.67
CA ARG A 203 -99.25 -21.68 -11.76
C ARG A 203 -100.15 -22.79 -11.21
N GLU A 204 -99.73 -23.46 -10.13
CA GLU A 204 -100.53 -24.49 -9.46
C GLU A 204 -101.83 -23.91 -8.88
N VAL A 205 -101.76 -22.78 -8.16
CA VAL A 205 -102.95 -22.07 -7.66
C VAL A 205 -103.87 -21.60 -8.80
N GLU A 206 -103.33 -21.24 -9.96
CA GLU A 206 -104.13 -20.91 -11.14
C GLU A 206 -104.82 -22.13 -11.76
N VAL A 207 -104.11 -23.27 -11.87
CA VAL A 207 -104.70 -24.56 -12.28
C VAL A 207 -105.79 -25.00 -11.30
N LEU A 208 -105.52 -24.95 -9.99
CA LEU A 208 -106.49 -25.29 -8.94
C LEU A 208 -107.71 -24.38 -8.97
N ARG A 209 -107.55 -23.05 -9.17
CA ARG A 209 -108.69 -22.14 -9.37
C ARG A 209 -109.49 -22.48 -10.62
N ASN A 210 -108.84 -22.84 -11.71
CA ASN A 210 -109.53 -23.21 -12.95
C ASN A 210 -110.24 -24.57 -12.82
N GLN A 211 -109.69 -25.50 -12.04
CA GLN A 211 -110.35 -26.75 -11.65
C GLN A 211 -111.55 -26.48 -10.73
N VAL A 212 -111.40 -25.66 -9.69
CA VAL A 212 -112.51 -25.27 -8.80
C VAL A 212 -113.61 -24.51 -9.55
N ARG A 213 -113.24 -23.64 -10.51
CA ARG A 213 -114.24 -22.99 -11.38
C ARG A 213 -114.96 -24.03 -12.25
N ARG A 214 -114.24 -24.91 -12.95
CA ARG A 214 -114.86 -25.99 -13.73
C ARG A 214 -115.76 -26.87 -12.87
N LEU A 215 -115.32 -27.28 -11.68
CA LEU A 215 -116.14 -28.06 -10.74
C LEU A 215 -117.33 -27.26 -10.21
N HIS A 216 -117.30 -25.93 -10.19
CA HIS A 216 -118.46 -25.09 -9.85
C HIS A 216 -119.39 -24.88 -11.05
N ASP A 217 -118.87 -24.75 -12.26
CA ASP A 217 -119.65 -24.71 -13.50
C ASP A 217 -120.34 -26.07 -13.72
N GLU A 218 -119.60 -27.17 -13.56
CA GLU A 218 -120.09 -28.55 -13.54
C GLU A 218 -121.04 -28.79 -12.35
N SER A 219 -120.80 -28.23 -11.16
CA SER A 219 -121.71 -28.32 -10.00
C SER A 219 -122.87 -27.33 -10.00
N THR A 220 -122.97 -26.42 -10.97
CA THR A 220 -124.16 -25.60 -11.22
C THR A 220 -125.00 -26.24 -12.32
N VAL A 221 -124.38 -26.72 -13.40
CA VAL A 221 -125.01 -27.67 -14.34
C VAL A 221 -125.48 -28.95 -13.62
N ALA A 222 -124.76 -29.39 -12.58
CA ALA A 222 -125.16 -30.47 -11.69
C ALA A 222 -125.89 -29.98 -10.41
N SER A 223 -126.14 -28.68 -10.23
CA SER A 223 -127.27 -28.24 -9.41
C SER A 223 -128.57 -28.36 -10.22
N ASP A 224 -128.50 -28.15 -11.55
CA ASP A 224 -129.60 -28.35 -12.49
C ASP A 224 -129.81 -29.84 -12.88
N HIS A 225 -128.82 -30.70 -12.66
CA HIS A 225 -128.87 -32.14 -13.03
C HIS A 225 -128.60 -33.12 -11.88
N GLN A 226 -128.05 -32.69 -10.75
CA GLN A 226 -127.61 -33.57 -9.66
C GLN A 226 -128.11 -33.14 -8.28
N ALA A 227 -129.44 -33.11 -8.17
CA ALA A 227 -130.12 -33.62 -6.98
C ALA A 227 -129.86 -35.15 -6.74
N VAL A 228 -128.68 -35.68 -7.11
CA VAL A 228 -128.41 -37.11 -7.40
C VAL A 228 -126.94 -37.57 -7.09
N ALA A 229 -126.43 -37.36 -5.87
CA ALA A 229 -125.29 -38.09 -5.22
C ALA A 229 -123.80 -37.78 -5.58
N THR A 230 -122.83 -38.52 -4.97
CA THR A 230 -121.49 -38.01 -4.51
C THR A 230 -120.37 -39.08 -4.23
N VAL A 231 -119.07 -38.68 -4.07
CA VAL A 231 -117.91 -39.33 -3.31
C VAL A 231 -117.17 -40.60 -3.90
N ALA A 232 -115.91 -41.05 -3.60
CA ALA A 232 -114.50 -40.55 -3.33
C ALA A 232 -113.51 -41.79 -3.18
N THR A 233 -112.19 -41.89 -2.78
CA THR A 233 -111.03 -41.05 -2.33
C THR A 233 -109.64 -41.82 -2.27
N GLN A 234 -108.49 -41.20 -2.68
CA GLN A 234 -107.09 -41.16 -2.06
C GLN A 234 -106.10 -42.38 -1.76
N VAL A 235 -104.84 -42.02 -1.33
CA VAL A 235 -103.73 -42.73 -0.52
C VAL A 235 -102.45 -43.26 -1.30
N SER A 236 -101.24 -43.65 -0.77
CA SER A 236 -100.04 -43.06 -0.02
C SER A 236 -98.90 -44.17 0.14
N THR A 237 -97.61 -44.15 0.65
CA THR A 237 -96.40 -43.31 1.07
C THR A 237 -95.21 -44.25 1.53
N VAL A 238 -93.92 -43.82 1.85
CA VAL A 238 -92.85 -44.43 2.79
C VAL A 238 -91.32 -44.02 2.52
N ALA A 239 -90.35 -44.24 3.47
CA ALA A 239 -88.87 -43.88 3.53
C ALA A 239 -88.06 -44.70 4.63
N ALA A 240 -86.72 -44.69 4.98
CA ALA A 240 -85.34 -44.36 4.44
C ALA A 240 -84.15 -44.74 5.46
N GLY A 241 -82.82 -44.71 5.11
CA GLY A 241 -81.61 -44.90 6.01
C GLY A 241 -80.24 -45.25 5.32
N LYS A 242 -79.01 -45.48 5.90
CA LYS A 242 -78.32 -45.17 7.21
C LYS A 242 -76.81 -45.69 7.34
N GLU A 243 -75.83 -44.88 7.86
CA GLU A 243 -74.62 -45.17 8.78
C GLU A 243 -73.41 -46.14 8.41
N THR A 244 -72.15 -46.26 9.00
CA THR A 244 -71.11 -45.46 9.81
C THR A 244 -69.71 -46.18 10.06
N ALA A 245 -68.61 -45.46 10.47
CA ALA A 245 -67.39 -45.84 11.31
C ALA A 245 -66.16 -46.67 10.74
N HIS A 246 -64.92 -46.83 11.34
CA HIS A 246 -63.94 -46.04 12.19
C HIS A 246 -62.55 -46.79 12.50
N GLY A 247 -61.40 -46.12 12.84
CA GLY A 247 -60.10 -46.67 13.42
C GLY A 247 -58.76 -45.95 12.97
N THR A 248 -57.50 -45.91 13.51
CA THR A 248 -56.63 -46.38 14.69
C THR A 248 -55.53 -47.47 14.38
N ARG A 249 -54.23 -47.56 14.80
CA ARG A 249 -53.10 -46.80 15.51
C ARG A 249 -51.70 -47.47 15.07
N GLN A 250 -50.42 -47.46 15.57
CA GLN A 250 -49.61 -47.00 16.75
C GLN A 250 -48.06 -46.69 16.46
N GLU A 251 -47.03 -47.09 17.27
CA GLU A 251 -45.73 -46.33 17.57
C GLU A 251 -44.36 -47.16 17.71
N PRO A 252 -43.12 -46.55 17.77
CA PRO A 252 -41.76 -47.19 17.58
C PRO A 252 -40.57 -46.91 18.61
N SER A 253 -39.32 -47.48 18.42
CA SER A 253 -38.06 -47.38 19.27
C SER A 253 -36.74 -47.93 18.59
N SER A 254 -35.48 -48.05 19.15
CA SER A 254 -34.48 -47.14 19.84
C SER A 254 -33.02 -47.77 20.07
N VAL A 255 -31.98 -46.99 20.54
CA VAL A 255 -30.70 -47.35 21.32
C VAL A 255 -29.25 -47.58 20.69
N SER A 256 -28.29 -46.65 21.02
CA SER A 256 -26.85 -46.71 21.54
C SER A 256 -25.60 -47.37 20.84
N ALA A 257 -24.40 -47.30 21.49
CA ALA A 257 -23.03 -47.29 20.89
C ALA A 257 -21.82 -47.87 21.73
N GLY A 258 -20.60 -47.93 21.12
CA GLY A 258 -19.25 -48.25 21.71
C GLY A 258 -18.44 -49.32 20.92
N GLY A 259 -17.09 -49.42 20.90
CA GLY A 259 -15.98 -48.54 21.34
C GLY A 259 -14.53 -49.14 21.23
N ASP A 260 -13.58 -48.36 20.69
CA ASP A 260 -12.08 -48.30 20.88
C ASP A 260 -11.03 -49.38 20.44
N GLU A 261 -9.75 -48.96 20.49
CA GLU A 261 -8.42 -49.62 20.29
C GLU A 261 -7.95 -50.03 18.86
N THR A 262 -6.67 -49.98 18.45
CA THR A 262 -5.43 -49.27 18.91
C THR A 262 -4.40 -49.17 17.74
N ALA A 263 -3.54 -48.13 17.70
CA ALA A 263 -2.26 -48.15 16.96
C ALA A 263 -1.30 -47.00 17.36
N SER A 264 -0.14 -47.31 17.95
CA SER A 264 0.85 -46.32 18.43
C SER A 264 2.02 -46.12 17.48
N LYS A 265 2.54 -44.89 17.33
CA LYS A 265 3.85 -44.64 16.69
C LYS A 265 4.57 -43.37 17.18
N THR A 266 5.78 -43.58 17.70
CA THR A 266 6.98 -42.70 17.68
C THR A 266 6.74 -41.17 17.65
N TRP A 267 6.98 -40.50 18.77
CA TRP A 267 7.09 -39.04 18.85
C TRP A 267 8.56 -38.61 18.84
N ASP A 268 9.04 -38.18 17.67
CA ASP A 268 10.24 -37.33 17.53
C ASP A 268 9.80 -36.01 16.91
N SER A 269 10.23 -34.89 17.49
CA SER A 269 9.70 -33.53 17.27
C SER A 269 8.23 -33.36 17.69
N ALA A 270 8.00 -32.50 18.68
CA ALA A 270 6.64 -32.02 18.97
C ALA A 270 6.15 -31.16 17.79
N PRO A 271 5.03 -31.50 17.12
CA PRO A 271 4.52 -30.67 16.05
C PRO A 271 4.01 -29.35 16.62
N ALA A 272 4.20 -28.26 15.87
CA ALA A 272 3.54 -27.00 16.18
C ALA A 272 2.02 -27.24 16.20
N VAL A 273 1.38 -26.93 17.33
CA VAL A 273 -0.07 -27.15 17.50
C VAL A 273 -0.80 -26.31 16.45
N PRO A 274 -1.61 -26.93 15.55
CA PRO A 274 -2.34 -26.16 14.55
C PRO A 274 -3.33 -25.21 15.23
N SER A 275 -3.43 -24.00 14.69
CA SER A 275 -4.34 -22.97 15.19
C SER A 275 -5.80 -23.45 15.12
N VAL A 276 -6.61 -23.01 16.09
CA VAL A 276 -8.02 -23.46 16.20
C VAL A 276 -8.79 -23.09 14.94
N GLU A 277 -8.50 -21.91 14.41
CA GLU A 277 -9.02 -21.31 13.18
C GLU A 277 -8.70 -22.18 11.95
N LEU A 278 -7.50 -22.78 11.88
CA LEU A 278 -7.12 -23.71 10.81
C LEU A 278 -7.84 -25.06 10.96
N ILE A 279 -8.05 -25.54 12.19
CA ILE A 279 -8.83 -26.76 12.45
C ILE A 279 -10.30 -26.54 12.03
N GLU A 280 -10.90 -25.41 12.40
CA GLU A 280 -12.27 -25.03 12.03
C GLU A 280 -12.43 -24.85 10.52
N LEU A 281 -11.48 -24.20 9.84
CA LEU A 281 -11.46 -24.08 8.38
C LEU A 281 -11.45 -25.47 7.70
N ILE A 282 -10.56 -26.37 8.14
CA ILE A 282 -10.47 -27.73 7.58
C ILE A 282 -11.74 -28.55 7.90
N ALA A 283 -12.33 -28.37 9.09
CA ALA A 283 -13.59 -29.00 9.47
C ALA A 283 -14.77 -28.50 8.60
N ALA A 284 -14.89 -27.21 8.36
CA ALA A 284 -15.92 -26.62 7.49
C ALA A 284 -15.81 -27.14 6.05
N ILE A 285 -14.60 -27.21 5.48
CA ILE A 285 -14.37 -27.76 4.14
C ILE A 285 -14.75 -29.25 4.08
N ARG A 286 -14.39 -30.04 5.09
CA ARG A 286 -14.78 -31.46 5.21
C ARG A 286 -16.30 -31.63 5.32
N GLN A 287 -16.98 -30.78 6.09
CA GLN A 287 -18.44 -30.81 6.26
C GLN A 287 -19.15 -30.49 4.93
N CYS A 288 -18.78 -29.39 4.27
CA CYS A 288 -19.35 -29.02 2.97
C CYS A 288 -19.15 -30.12 1.92
N LYS A 289 -17.95 -30.73 1.90
CA LYS A 289 -17.63 -31.88 1.04
C LYS A 289 -18.54 -33.10 1.33
N ALA A 290 -18.89 -33.34 2.60
CA ALA A 290 -19.78 -34.44 2.99
C ALA A 290 -21.24 -34.17 2.60
N GLU A 291 -21.75 -32.98 2.91
CA GLU A 291 -23.13 -32.54 2.59
C GLU A 291 -23.41 -32.50 1.08
N LEU A 292 -22.40 -32.13 0.28
CA LEU A 292 -22.48 -32.14 -1.19
C LEU A 292 -22.17 -33.52 -1.81
N GLY A 293 -21.78 -34.52 -1.02
CA GLY A 293 -21.38 -35.85 -1.50
C GLY A 293 -20.12 -35.86 -2.38
N TRP A 294 -19.26 -34.85 -2.30
CA TRP A 294 -18.14 -34.66 -3.22
C TRP A 294 -16.93 -35.55 -2.91
N SER A 295 -16.33 -36.14 -3.95
CA SER A 295 -14.99 -36.71 -3.92
C SER A 295 -13.92 -35.62 -4.07
N TYR A 296 -12.67 -35.90 -3.66
CA TYR A 296 -11.55 -34.99 -3.93
C TYR A 296 -11.30 -34.78 -5.43
N SER A 297 -11.62 -35.77 -6.27
CA SER A 297 -11.62 -35.67 -7.74
C SER A 297 -12.79 -34.85 -8.31
N MET A 298 -13.87 -34.64 -7.54
CA MET A 298 -14.93 -33.70 -7.89
C MET A 298 -14.53 -32.27 -7.52
N MET A 299 -14.00 -32.06 -6.31
CA MET A 299 -13.43 -30.78 -5.86
C MET A 299 -12.37 -30.26 -6.84
N GLY A 300 -11.38 -31.10 -7.17
CA GLY A 300 -10.29 -30.69 -8.06
C GLY A 300 -10.75 -30.23 -9.46
N ARG A 301 -11.73 -30.93 -10.04
CA ARG A 301 -12.35 -30.53 -11.33
C ARG A 301 -13.17 -29.24 -11.25
N LYS A 302 -13.64 -28.85 -10.05
CA LYS A 302 -14.41 -27.62 -9.83
C LYS A 302 -13.52 -26.40 -9.53
N THR A 303 -12.35 -26.61 -8.92
CA THR A 303 -11.50 -25.50 -8.43
C THR A 303 -10.14 -25.40 -9.12
N ASN A 304 -9.99 -25.99 -10.31
CA ASN A 304 -8.74 -26.04 -11.08
C ASN A 304 -7.49 -26.45 -10.24
N THR A 305 -7.68 -27.41 -9.34
CA THR A 305 -6.70 -27.83 -8.32
C THR A 305 -6.58 -29.35 -8.34
N SER A 306 -5.42 -29.94 -8.00
CA SER A 306 -5.31 -31.41 -8.00
C SER A 306 -6.12 -32.06 -6.86
N ALA A 307 -6.62 -33.27 -7.09
CA ALA A 307 -7.32 -34.05 -6.07
C ALA A 307 -6.41 -34.35 -4.86
N ASP A 308 -5.11 -34.58 -5.09
CA ASP A 308 -4.12 -34.85 -4.05
C ASP A 308 -3.79 -33.60 -3.23
N THR A 309 -3.84 -32.41 -3.85
CA THR A 309 -3.71 -31.12 -3.15
C THR A 309 -4.88 -30.93 -2.18
N TRP A 310 -6.12 -31.18 -2.64
CA TRP A 310 -7.30 -31.17 -1.77
C TRP A 310 -7.23 -32.23 -0.67
N TYR A 311 -6.79 -33.45 -0.98
CA TYR A 311 -6.58 -34.50 0.03
C TYR A 311 -5.56 -34.06 1.09
N ARG A 312 -4.44 -33.44 0.71
CA ARG A 312 -3.44 -32.92 1.65
C ARG A 312 -4.00 -31.83 2.55
N TRP A 313 -4.63 -30.78 2.01
CA TRP A 313 -5.26 -29.73 2.82
C TRP A 313 -6.38 -30.26 3.72
N CYS A 314 -7.14 -31.27 3.27
CA CYS A 314 -8.19 -31.88 4.07
C CYS A 314 -7.68 -32.91 5.09
N THR A 315 -6.38 -33.18 5.18
CA THR A 315 -5.80 -34.25 6.04
C THR A 315 -4.61 -33.78 6.89
N GLN A 316 -3.89 -32.75 6.46
CA GLN A 316 -2.71 -32.18 7.13
C GLN A 316 -2.99 -30.73 7.54
N PRO A 317 -2.37 -30.22 8.62
CA PRO A 317 -2.47 -28.82 9.02
C PRO A 317 -1.64 -27.92 8.08
N GLN A 318 -2.13 -27.75 6.85
CA GLN A 318 -1.58 -26.83 5.86
C GLN A 318 -2.67 -25.87 5.40
N LEU A 319 -2.39 -24.57 5.47
CA LEU A 319 -3.31 -23.54 5.02
C LEU A 319 -3.60 -23.69 3.50
N PRO A 320 -4.86 -23.79 3.07
CA PRO A 320 -5.19 -23.85 1.65
C PRO A 320 -4.81 -22.56 0.90
N HIS A 321 -4.66 -22.62 -0.42
CA HIS A 321 -4.52 -21.39 -1.22
C HIS A 321 -5.86 -20.65 -1.34
N ARG A 322 -5.85 -19.33 -1.14
CA ARG A 322 -7.04 -18.46 -1.17
C ARG A 322 -7.86 -18.64 -2.45
N ASP A 323 -7.20 -18.74 -3.60
CA ASP A 323 -7.86 -18.86 -4.91
C ASP A 323 -8.62 -20.18 -5.04
N ALA A 324 -8.09 -21.27 -4.47
CA ALA A 324 -8.78 -22.56 -4.42
C ALA A 324 -10.00 -22.54 -3.49
N LEU A 325 -9.96 -21.77 -2.39
CA LEU A 325 -11.11 -21.55 -1.50
C LEU A 325 -12.17 -20.64 -2.15
N VAL A 326 -11.77 -19.61 -2.88
CA VAL A 326 -12.67 -18.78 -3.69
C VAL A 326 -13.39 -19.65 -4.72
N SER A 327 -12.65 -20.43 -5.51
CA SER A 327 -13.26 -21.34 -6.49
C SER A 327 -14.10 -22.45 -5.86
N PHE A 328 -13.77 -22.88 -4.63
CA PHE A 328 -14.60 -23.84 -3.88
C PHE A 328 -15.95 -23.23 -3.47
N ALA A 329 -15.95 -22.02 -2.91
CA ALA A 329 -17.18 -21.31 -2.53
C ALA A 329 -18.03 -20.93 -3.75
N GLU A 330 -17.41 -20.50 -4.86
CA GLU A 330 -18.11 -20.23 -6.12
C GLU A 330 -18.72 -21.50 -6.74
N ALA A 331 -18.13 -22.68 -6.49
CA ALA A 331 -18.67 -23.96 -6.92
C ALA A 331 -19.77 -24.52 -5.99
N ALA A 332 -19.93 -23.99 -4.78
CA ALA A 332 -20.78 -24.51 -3.71
C ALA A 332 -21.59 -23.43 -2.93
N PRO A 333 -22.23 -22.45 -3.59
CA PRO A 333 -22.80 -21.27 -2.93
C PRO A 333 -23.97 -21.59 -1.98
N GLU A 334 -24.72 -22.65 -2.25
CA GLU A 334 -25.87 -23.09 -1.43
C GLU A 334 -25.47 -23.55 -0.02
N VAL A 335 -24.26 -24.10 0.13
CA VAL A 335 -23.78 -24.72 1.38
C VAL A 335 -22.74 -23.83 2.07
N MET A 336 -21.85 -23.17 1.32
CA MET A 336 -20.81 -22.31 1.92
C MET A 336 -20.81 -20.89 1.34
N LYS A 337 -21.21 -19.93 2.19
CA LYS A 337 -21.10 -18.50 1.90
C LYS A 337 -19.62 -18.07 1.85
N ARG A 338 -19.21 -17.50 0.72
CA ARG A 338 -17.84 -17.08 0.40
C ARG A 338 -17.12 -16.28 1.49
N TYR A 339 -17.80 -15.33 2.14
CA TYR A 339 -17.18 -14.49 3.16
C TYR A 339 -16.70 -15.33 4.36
N ARG A 340 -17.58 -16.12 4.98
CA ARG A 340 -17.26 -16.96 6.15
C ARG A 340 -16.06 -17.89 5.95
N LEU A 341 -15.87 -18.40 4.74
CA LEU A 341 -14.72 -19.26 4.39
C LEU A 341 -13.41 -18.47 4.27
N LEU A 342 -13.48 -17.22 3.80
CA LEU A 342 -12.34 -16.30 3.74
C LEU A 342 -12.03 -15.71 5.12
N ASP A 343 -13.03 -15.33 5.91
CA ASP A 343 -12.84 -14.80 7.28
C ASP A 343 -12.02 -15.79 8.14
N LEU A 344 -12.39 -17.08 8.12
CA LEU A 344 -11.65 -18.16 8.79
C LEU A 344 -10.24 -18.38 8.21
N TRP A 345 -10.06 -18.20 6.90
CA TRP A 345 -8.74 -18.34 6.24
C TRP A 345 -7.81 -17.17 6.58
N GLU A 346 -8.33 -15.94 6.67
CA GLU A 346 -7.54 -14.75 6.99
C GLU A 346 -7.13 -14.78 8.47
N ALA A 347 -8.02 -15.17 9.39
CA ALA A 347 -7.67 -15.42 10.79
C ALA A 347 -6.63 -16.55 10.97
N ALA A 348 -6.84 -17.71 10.31
CA ALA A 348 -5.89 -18.82 10.37
C ALA A 348 -4.49 -18.46 9.83
N ARG A 349 -4.44 -17.59 8.80
CA ARG A 349 -3.20 -17.07 8.22
C ARG A 349 -2.45 -16.16 9.20
N GLU A 350 -3.14 -15.21 9.83
CA GLU A 350 -2.51 -14.26 10.77
C GLU A 350 -1.87 -14.98 11.97
N VAL A 351 -2.56 -15.97 12.54
CA VAL A 351 -1.99 -16.80 13.62
C VAL A 351 -0.75 -17.58 13.14
N GLN A 352 -0.75 -18.07 11.89
CA GLN A 352 0.40 -18.78 11.33
C GLN A 352 1.58 -17.85 10.99
N GLU A 353 1.33 -16.63 10.52
CA GLU A 353 2.36 -15.61 10.27
C GLU A 353 3.01 -15.17 11.60
N LEU A 354 2.22 -14.93 12.64
CA LEU A 354 2.70 -14.63 14.01
C LEU A 354 3.49 -15.81 14.62
N ALA A 355 3.04 -17.04 14.44
CA ALA A 355 3.78 -18.24 14.88
C ALA A 355 5.15 -18.32 14.21
N GLN A 356 5.23 -18.11 12.89
CA GLN A 356 6.51 -18.06 12.19
C GLN A 356 7.42 -16.92 12.65
N GLU A 357 6.88 -15.75 13.00
CA GLU A 357 7.70 -14.67 13.57
C GLU A 357 8.28 -15.05 14.94
N THR A 358 7.47 -15.66 15.82
CA THR A 358 7.96 -16.08 17.15
C THR A 358 8.99 -17.21 17.04
N GLU A 359 8.81 -18.16 16.12
CA GLU A 359 9.80 -19.20 15.81
C GLU A 359 11.12 -18.60 15.26
N LYS A 360 11.04 -17.66 14.30
CA LYS A 360 12.22 -16.95 13.76
C LYS A 360 12.95 -16.14 14.85
N ARG A 361 12.21 -15.50 15.76
CA ARG A 361 12.78 -14.79 16.93
C ARG A 361 13.44 -15.75 17.93
N ALA A 362 12.80 -16.88 18.23
CA ALA A 362 13.35 -17.92 19.10
C ALA A 362 14.62 -18.57 18.50
N ALA A 363 14.64 -18.83 17.19
CA ALA A 363 15.81 -19.32 16.47
C ALA A 363 16.95 -18.29 16.43
N GLY A 364 16.63 -17.00 16.30
CA GLY A 364 17.62 -15.93 16.43
C GLY A 364 18.23 -15.84 17.83
N LEU A 365 17.41 -15.99 18.88
CA LEU A 365 17.86 -16.01 20.28
C LEU A 365 18.69 -17.25 20.61
N SER A 366 18.32 -18.44 20.11
CA SER A 366 19.12 -19.66 20.32
C SER A 366 20.42 -19.65 19.51
N ALA A 367 20.45 -19.03 18.32
CA ALA A 367 21.67 -18.79 17.55
C ALA A 367 22.63 -17.79 18.23
N LEU A 368 22.10 -16.85 19.03
CA LEU A 368 22.91 -16.00 19.90
C LEU A 368 23.40 -16.75 21.15
N ALA A 369 22.57 -17.60 21.75
CA ALA A 369 22.94 -18.38 22.94
C ALA A 369 23.98 -19.48 22.66
N ASN A 370 23.93 -20.12 21.49
CA ASN A 370 24.90 -21.15 21.08
C ASN A 370 26.24 -20.61 20.56
N ARG A 371 26.53 -19.32 20.74
CA ARG A 371 27.89 -18.77 20.55
C ARG A 371 28.71 -18.97 21.83
N PRO A 372 29.71 -19.88 21.86
CA PRO A 372 30.50 -20.12 23.06
C PRO A 372 31.27 -18.86 23.49
N LEU A 373 31.49 -18.75 24.80
CA LEU A 373 31.99 -17.57 25.52
C LEU A 373 33.33 -17.03 24.97
N ALA A 374 33.25 -16.05 24.06
CA ALA A 374 34.40 -15.35 23.49
C ALA A 374 34.58 -13.89 23.99
N LEU A 375 33.83 -13.47 25.02
CA LEU A 375 33.93 -12.12 25.60
C LEU A 375 35.19 -11.89 26.45
N GLY A 376 35.99 -12.92 26.74
CA GLY A 376 37.10 -12.84 27.70
C GLY A 376 38.44 -12.31 27.17
N LEU A 377 38.63 -12.14 25.85
CA LEU A 377 39.97 -11.97 25.26
C LEU A 377 40.18 -10.74 24.34
N PHE A 378 39.28 -9.76 24.35
CA PHE A 378 39.31 -8.61 23.43
C PHE A 378 40.05 -7.35 23.92
N LEU A 379 41.01 -7.48 24.85
CA LEU A 379 41.83 -6.37 25.37
C LEU A 379 43.32 -6.42 24.98
N LEU A 380 43.76 -7.34 24.12
CA LEU A 380 45.18 -7.47 23.71
C LEU A 380 45.46 -7.45 22.20
N SER A 381 44.44 -7.31 21.34
CA SER A 381 44.61 -7.38 19.87
C SER A 381 44.76 -6.02 19.16
N ALA A 382 44.62 -4.88 19.86
CA ALA A 382 44.62 -3.55 19.26
C ALA A 382 45.97 -3.08 18.67
N VAL A 383 47.09 -3.69 19.05
CA VAL A 383 48.44 -3.25 18.65
C VAL A 383 48.91 -3.88 17.33
N GLY A 384 48.53 -5.13 17.05
CA GLY A 384 49.10 -5.90 15.92
C GLY A 384 48.65 -5.43 14.53
N VAL A 385 47.40 -4.96 14.40
CA VAL A 385 46.81 -4.64 13.09
C VAL A 385 47.37 -3.35 12.49
N ILE A 386 47.73 -2.37 13.32
CA ILE A 386 48.23 -1.05 12.87
C ILE A 386 49.65 -1.16 12.28
N ALA A 387 50.50 -2.01 12.86
CA ALA A 387 51.86 -2.23 12.37
C ALA A 387 51.90 -2.85 10.96
N LEU A 388 50.99 -3.79 10.68
CA LEU A 388 50.92 -4.53 9.41
C LEU A 388 50.46 -3.65 8.23
N LEU A 389 49.54 -2.71 8.49
CA LEU A 389 49.03 -1.80 7.46
C LEU A 389 50.04 -0.73 7.05
N LEU A 390 50.86 -0.22 7.98
CA LEU A 390 51.89 0.77 7.68
C LEU A 390 53.09 0.19 6.90
N GLY A 391 53.42 -1.08 7.14
CA GLY A 391 54.47 -1.76 6.36
C GLY A 391 54.10 -1.94 4.89
N LEU A 392 52.83 -2.29 4.60
CA LEU A 392 52.37 -2.55 3.24
C LEU A 392 52.36 -1.28 2.37
N THR A 393 52.03 -0.12 2.94
CA THR A 393 52.01 1.17 2.22
C THR A 393 53.38 1.67 1.76
N VAL A 394 54.48 1.20 2.35
CA VAL A 394 55.84 1.60 1.96
C VAL A 394 56.36 0.79 0.77
N TRP A 395 55.87 -0.44 0.58
CA TRP A 395 56.35 -1.35 -0.48
C TRP A 395 55.67 -1.12 -1.85
N ILE A 396 54.51 -0.43 -1.87
CA ILE A 396 53.67 -0.24 -3.06
C ILE A 396 54.11 0.95 -3.95
N LEU A 397 55.09 1.77 -3.51
CA LEU A 397 55.55 2.96 -4.24
C LEU A 397 57.03 2.87 -4.71
N SER A 398 57.54 1.67 -5.01
CA SER A 398 58.87 1.50 -5.63
C SER A 398 59.01 0.18 -6.39
N VAL A 399 58.64 0.17 -7.67
CA VAL A 399 59.26 -0.52 -8.82
C VAL A 399 58.33 -0.36 -10.03
N ASN A 400 58.91 -0.18 -11.22
CA ASN A 400 58.23 -0.09 -12.52
C ASN A 400 58.42 -1.39 -13.32
N ASP A 401 57.55 -1.59 -14.34
CA ASP A 401 57.69 -2.35 -15.60
C ASP A 401 58.64 -3.59 -15.64
N ASP A 402 58.23 -4.77 -16.12
CA ASP A 402 57.73 -5.02 -17.48
C ASP A 402 56.94 -6.36 -17.61
N ASP A 403 56.38 -6.56 -18.80
CA ASP A 403 55.95 -7.83 -19.44
C ASP A 403 54.73 -8.65 -18.92
N ALA A 404 54.00 -9.14 -19.92
CA ALA A 404 53.05 -10.26 -19.90
C ALA A 404 53.58 -11.33 -20.90
N PRO A 405 53.06 -12.57 -21.02
CA PRO A 405 51.79 -13.08 -20.49
C PRO A 405 51.87 -14.49 -19.84
N GLY A 406 50.72 -15.00 -19.38
CA GLY A 406 50.53 -16.41 -19.03
C GLY A 406 49.47 -16.60 -17.94
N GLY A 407 48.35 -17.25 -18.26
CA GLY A 407 47.32 -17.56 -17.26
C GLY A 407 47.49 -18.94 -16.64
N HIS A 408 46.74 -19.21 -15.57
CA HIS A 408 46.08 -20.51 -15.27
C HIS A 408 45.11 -20.36 -14.10
N ALA A 409 43.99 -21.11 -14.16
CA ALA A 409 43.06 -21.47 -13.08
C ALA A 409 42.37 -20.37 -12.22
N ALA A 410 41.06 -20.53 -12.03
CA ALA A 410 40.28 -19.77 -11.04
C ALA A 410 40.39 -20.40 -9.63
N PRO A 411 39.88 -19.70 -8.61
CA PRO A 411 38.75 -20.30 -7.88
C PRO A 411 37.46 -19.48 -7.98
N THR A 412 36.33 -20.17 -7.83
CA THR A 412 34.98 -19.60 -7.93
C THR A 412 34.66 -18.63 -6.80
N ALA A 413 34.40 -17.37 -7.14
CA ALA A 413 33.62 -16.47 -6.28
C ALA A 413 32.13 -16.84 -6.39
N SER A 414 31.49 -17.18 -5.27
CA SER A 414 30.06 -17.50 -5.25
C SER A 414 29.21 -16.24 -5.42
N THR A 415 28.72 -16.00 -6.64
CA THR A 415 27.70 -14.98 -6.89
C THR A 415 26.42 -15.34 -6.13
N SER A 416 26.12 -14.62 -5.05
CA SER A 416 24.80 -14.63 -4.42
C SER A 416 23.78 -14.00 -5.36
N ALA A 417 23.26 -14.79 -6.31
CA ALA A 417 22.17 -14.38 -7.17
C ALA A 417 20.94 -14.08 -6.32
N SER A 418 20.51 -12.81 -6.29
CA SER A 418 19.17 -12.47 -5.84
C SER A 418 18.18 -13.26 -6.69
N ALA A 419 17.32 -14.07 -6.05
CA ALA A 419 16.28 -14.78 -6.77
C ALA A 419 15.43 -13.76 -7.57
N PRO A 420 15.15 -14.00 -8.87
CA PRO A 420 14.39 -13.06 -9.66
C PRO A 420 13.01 -12.89 -9.03
N ALA A 421 12.66 -11.65 -8.69
CA ALA A 421 11.31 -11.31 -8.28
C ALA A 421 10.36 -11.74 -9.39
N ARG A 422 9.40 -12.61 -9.08
CA ARG A 422 8.40 -13.08 -10.03
C ARG A 422 7.67 -11.84 -10.57
N PRO A 423 7.69 -11.57 -11.89
CA PRO A 423 7.12 -10.34 -12.41
C PRO A 423 5.64 -10.27 -12.02
N SER A 424 5.22 -9.11 -11.52
CA SER A 424 3.80 -8.80 -11.39
C SER A 424 3.15 -8.90 -12.77
N PRO A 425 1.85 -9.25 -12.89
CA PRO A 425 1.17 -9.23 -14.18
C PRO A 425 1.18 -7.80 -14.73
N THR A 426 2.03 -7.57 -15.73
CA THR A 426 2.19 -6.27 -16.39
C THR A 426 0.88 -5.91 -17.07
N ILE A 427 0.27 -4.79 -16.65
CA ILE A 427 -1.01 -4.37 -17.19
C ILE A 427 -0.80 -3.86 -18.62
N SER A 428 -1.53 -4.45 -19.56
CA SER A 428 -1.63 -3.99 -20.95
C SER A 428 -2.70 -2.90 -21.06
N CYS A 429 -2.30 -1.69 -21.42
CA CYS A 429 -3.18 -0.56 -21.69
C CYS A 429 -2.68 0.21 -22.92
N HIS A 430 -3.55 1.02 -23.53
CA HIS A 430 -3.22 1.96 -24.61
C HIS A 430 -4.15 3.18 -24.55
N GLY A 431 -3.62 4.38 -24.79
CA GLY A 431 -4.37 5.63 -24.81
C GLY A 431 -5.13 5.87 -23.50
N GLU A 432 -6.42 6.21 -23.58
CA GLU A 432 -7.29 6.47 -22.42
C GLU A 432 -7.30 5.35 -21.37
N SER A 433 -7.12 4.09 -21.78
CA SER A 433 -7.07 2.96 -20.82
C SER A 433 -5.80 2.93 -19.94
N CYS A 434 -4.80 3.76 -20.26
CA CYS A 434 -3.62 3.98 -19.41
C CYS A 434 -3.76 5.18 -18.46
N ALA A 435 -4.83 5.98 -18.56
CA ALA A 435 -4.98 7.18 -17.73
C ALA A 435 -4.97 6.85 -16.23
N SER A 436 -4.23 7.64 -15.45
CA SER A 436 -4.08 7.51 -14.00
C SER A 436 -3.51 6.15 -13.53
N LEU A 437 -2.98 5.32 -14.42
CA LEU A 437 -2.26 4.09 -14.03
C LEU A 437 -0.81 4.39 -13.63
N ASP A 438 -0.28 3.59 -12.70
CA ASP A 438 1.13 3.58 -12.33
C ASP A 438 1.98 3.01 -13.49
N PRO A 439 2.86 3.79 -14.12
CA PRO A 439 3.69 3.32 -15.23
C PRO A 439 4.54 2.10 -14.85
N ALA A 440 5.00 2.00 -13.60
CA ALA A 440 5.82 0.89 -13.11
C ALA A 440 5.08 -0.46 -13.01
N ARG A 441 3.77 -0.48 -13.30
CA ARG A 441 2.91 -1.67 -13.34
C ARG A 441 2.39 -1.99 -14.76
N THR A 442 2.89 -1.29 -15.77
CA THR A 442 2.49 -1.38 -17.18
C THR A 442 3.70 -1.57 -18.10
N TYR A 443 3.49 -2.09 -19.31
CA TYR A 443 4.58 -2.26 -20.28
C TYR A 443 5.07 -0.93 -20.86
N CYS A 444 4.30 0.14 -20.70
CA CYS A 444 4.65 1.49 -21.15
C CYS A 444 5.98 1.99 -20.57
N ALA A 445 6.42 1.44 -19.43
CA ALA A 445 7.73 1.75 -18.85
C ALA A 445 8.92 1.27 -19.71
N ASP A 446 8.73 0.20 -20.50
CA ASP A 446 9.79 -0.53 -21.19
C ASP A 446 10.26 0.18 -22.49
N ASP A 447 9.32 0.77 -23.25
CA ASP A 447 9.63 1.53 -24.47
C ASP A 447 9.87 3.03 -24.22
N ALA A 448 9.62 3.50 -22.99
CA ALA A 448 9.56 4.93 -22.74
C ALA A 448 10.92 5.64 -22.86
N VAL A 449 10.87 6.80 -23.52
CA VAL A 449 11.99 7.73 -23.71
C VAL A 449 11.81 8.96 -22.82
N THR A 450 12.91 9.61 -22.45
CA THR A 450 12.86 10.90 -21.75
C THR A 450 12.77 12.01 -22.80
N ALA A 451 11.57 12.56 -23.00
CA ALA A 451 11.31 13.58 -24.02
C ALA A 451 11.85 14.96 -23.62
N TYR A 452 11.73 15.31 -22.34
CA TYR A 452 12.31 16.52 -21.76
C TYR A 452 12.94 16.22 -20.39
N SER A 453 13.93 17.00 -19.97
CA SER A 453 14.55 16.91 -18.64
C SER A 453 14.94 18.27 -18.07
N GLY A 454 15.29 18.30 -16.78
CA GLY A 454 15.79 19.47 -16.07
C GLY A 454 16.46 19.10 -14.75
N GLN A 455 17.39 19.92 -14.28
CA GLN A 455 18.08 19.72 -13.00
C GLN A 455 18.22 21.04 -12.24
N LYS A 456 17.77 21.08 -10.99
CA LYS A 456 17.92 22.23 -10.07
C LYS A 456 17.71 21.76 -8.63
N TYR A 457 18.22 22.51 -7.65
CA TYR A 457 18.06 22.22 -6.21
C TYR A 457 18.53 20.81 -5.76
N GLY A 458 19.38 20.15 -6.56
CA GLY A 458 19.87 18.79 -6.33
C GLY A 458 19.03 17.68 -7.00
N ALA A 459 17.76 17.96 -7.30
CA ALA A 459 16.83 17.02 -7.94
C ALA A 459 16.97 17.03 -9.47
N MET A 460 16.67 15.89 -10.09
CA MET A 460 16.44 15.75 -11.53
C MET A 460 14.94 15.58 -11.78
N ILE A 461 14.41 16.21 -12.84
CA ILE A 461 13.05 16.00 -13.35
C ILE A 461 13.12 15.56 -14.81
N GLU A 462 12.32 14.56 -15.17
CA GLU A 462 12.20 13.97 -16.50
C GLU A 462 10.72 13.92 -16.90
N LEU A 463 10.38 14.34 -18.12
CA LEU A 463 9.13 13.93 -18.77
C LEU A 463 9.40 12.65 -19.55
N ARG A 464 8.90 11.53 -19.03
CA ARG A 464 8.93 10.22 -19.68
C ARG A 464 7.75 10.14 -20.66
N HIS A 465 7.95 9.50 -21.81
CA HIS A 465 6.95 9.33 -22.87
C HIS A 465 7.03 7.91 -23.45
N SER A 466 5.90 7.21 -23.53
CA SER A 466 5.76 5.88 -24.17
C SER A 466 5.09 6.02 -25.54
N PRO A 467 5.82 5.88 -26.66
CA PRO A 467 5.25 5.93 -28.00
C PRO A 467 4.20 4.84 -28.27
N SER A 468 4.32 3.66 -27.65
CA SER A 468 3.39 2.54 -27.85
C SER A 468 2.15 2.58 -26.94
N CYS A 469 2.11 3.48 -25.94
CA CYS A 469 0.93 3.69 -25.10
C CYS A 469 0.24 5.04 -25.32
N GLY A 470 0.89 6.03 -25.95
CA GLY A 470 0.33 7.39 -26.08
C GLY A 470 0.25 8.14 -24.74
N THR A 471 1.24 7.92 -23.88
CA THR A 471 1.26 8.45 -22.51
C THR A 471 2.57 9.13 -22.14
N VAL A 472 2.47 10.06 -21.19
CA VAL A 472 3.59 10.66 -20.48
C VAL A 472 3.42 10.55 -18.98
N TRP A 473 4.53 10.64 -18.26
CA TRP A 473 4.53 10.88 -16.82
C TRP A 473 5.77 11.68 -16.42
N ALA A 474 5.68 12.38 -15.29
CA ALA A 474 6.84 13.03 -14.71
C ALA A 474 7.56 12.04 -13.78
N LYS A 475 8.88 11.89 -13.97
CA LYS A 475 9.76 11.14 -13.07
C LYS A 475 10.76 12.11 -12.43
N MET A 476 10.88 12.07 -11.12
CA MET A 476 11.86 12.82 -10.35
C MET A 476 12.85 11.86 -9.68
N SER A 477 14.14 12.19 -9.71
CA SER A 477 15.19 11.46 -8.97
C SER A 477 16.02 12.39 -8.10
N ARG A 478 16.64 11.84 -7.04
CA ARG A 478 17.30 12.57 -5.95
C ARG A 478 16.32 13.43 -5.12
N THR A 479 15.08 12.96 -4.98
CA THR A 479 14.04 13.57 -4.15
C THR A 479 14.20 13.23 -2.67
N SER A 480 13.62 14.06 -1.81
CA SER A 480 13.37 13.81 -0.38
C SER A 480 11.87 13.61 -0.13
N ALA A 481 11.47 13.15 1.06
CA ALA A 481 10.05 13.13 1.44
C ALA A 481 9.48 14.56 1.49
N GLY A 482 8.20 14.73 1.16
CA GLY A 482 7.52 16.03 1.11
C GLY A 482 7.63 16.77 -0.24
N ASP A 483 8.72 16.56 -0.99
CA ASP A 483 8.84 17.02 -2.39
C ASP A 483 7.68 16.47 -3.26
N ARG A 484 7.21 17.24 -4.24
CA ARG A 484 6.08 16.86 -5.13
C ARG A 484 6.54 16.80 -6.59
N VAL A 485 6.10 15.80 -7.33
CA VAL A 485 6.23 15.72 -8.79
C VAL A 485 4.85 15.83 -9.45
N ILE A 486 4.74 16.64 -10.50
CA ILE A 486 3.50 16.88 -11.24
C ILE A 486 3.78 16.84 -12.75
N VAL A 487 2.85 16.24 -13.50
CA VAL A 487 2.75 16.38 -14.95
C VAL A 487 1.44 17.10 -15.28
N THR A 488 1.49 18.07 -16.18
CA THR A 488 0.33 18.86 -16.59
C THR A 488 0.25 18.91 -18.10
N HIS A 489 -0.91 18.56 -18.67
CA HIS A 489 -1.21 18.63 -20.09
C HIS A 489 -1.79 20.01 -20.48
N ARG A 490 -1.72 20.36 -21.76
CA ARG A 490 -2.10 21.67 -22.32
C ARG A 490 -3.55 22.07 -22.05
N ASP A 491 -4.47 21.11 -21.91
CA ASP A 491 -5.88 21.33 -21.58
C ASP A 491 -6.15 21.55 -20.07
N GLY A 492 -5.13 21.41 -19.21
CA GLY A 492 -5.24 21.57 -17.76
C GLY A 492 -5.43 20.27 -16.98
N ARG A 493 -5.55 19.10 -17.62
CA ARG A 493 -5.45 17.81 -16.92
C ARG A 493 -4.06 17.67 -16.28
N SER A 494 -3.99 17.13 -15.07
CA SER A 494 -2.72 16.93 -14.35
C SER A 494 -2.73 15.72 -13.44
N GLU A 495 -1.59 15.04 -13.38
CA GLU A 495 -1.31 13.97 -12.43
C GLU A 495 -0.20 14.40 -11.47
N GLU A 496 -0.36 14.12 -10.17
CA GLU A 496 0.59 14.52 -9.11
C GLU A 496 0.92 13.34 -8.20
N TYR A 497 2.18 13.25 -7.76
CA TYR A 497 2.59 12.41 -6.66
C TYR A 497 3.47 13.19 -5.66
N ARG A 498 3.21 13.01 -4.35
CA ARG A 498 4.03 13.56 -3.27
C ARG A 498 4.90 12.46 -2.69
N GLN A 499 6.21 12.70 -2.62
CA GLN A 499 7.17 11.70 -2.16
C GLN A 499 6.96 11.36 -0.69
N GLN A 500 6.78 10.08 -0.40
CA GLN A 500 6.66 9.55 0.97
C GLN A 500 7.93 8.82 1.42
N TYR A 501 8.51 7.98 0.55
CA TYR A 501 9.66 7.12 0.87
C TYR A 501 10.54 6.89 -0.35
N GLY A 502 11.84 6.66 -0.13
CA GLY A 502 12.84 6.48 -1.19
C GLY A 502 13.36 7.79 -1.78
N ARG A 503 14.17 7.70 -2.86
CA ARG A 503 14.83 8.86 -3.51
C ARG A 503 14.44 9.09 -4.96
N ASP A 504 13.49 8.32 -5.46
CA ASP A 504 12.88 8.45 -6.78
C ASP A 504 11.36 8.51 -6.61
N ALA A 505 10.69 9.29 -7.47
CA ALA A 505 9.26 9.54 -7.47
C ALA A 505 8.74 9.58 -8.91
N HIS A 506 7.49 9.21 -9.15
CA HIS A 506 6.84 9.40 -10.44
C HIS A 506 5.34 9.65 -10.30
N THR A 507 4.76 10.36 -11.25
CA THR A 507 3.31 10.52 -11.36
C THR A 507 2.68 9.27 -11.99
N PRO A 508 1.36 9.06 -11.81
CA PRO A 508 0.57 8.28 -12.75
C PRO A 508 0.72 8.78 -14.20
N MET A 509 0.29 7.94 -15.14
CA MET A 509 0.33 8.25 -16.58
C MET A 509 -0.79 9.19 -17.01
N LEU A 510 -0.43 10.17 -17.83
CA LEU A 510 -1.31 11.15 -18.45
C LEU A 510 -1.29 10.95 -19.98
N VAL A 511 -2.47 10.87 -20.59
CA VAL A 511 -2.66 10.54 -22.01
C VAL A 511 -2.52 11.80 -22.88
N VAL A 512 -1.71 11.71 -23.95
CA VAL A 512 -1.35 12.83 -24.84
C VAL A 512 -1.12 12.35 -26.28
N ASP A 513 -1.36 13.23 -27.25
CA ASP A 513 -1.05 12.98 -28.67
C ASP A 513 0.45 13.21 -29.01
N SER A 514 1.09 14.18 -28.34
CA SER A 514 2.53 14.45 -28.42
C SER A 514 3.12 14.76 -27.04
N PRO A 515 4.37 14.35 -26.73
CA PRO A 515 5.02 14.70 -25.47
C PRO A 515 5.29 16.20 -25.28
N GLU A 516 5.08 17.05 -26.30
CA GLU A 516 5.15 18.51 -26.15
C GLU A 516 3.84 19.17 -25.72
N ASP A 517 2.73 18.41 -25.67
CA ASP A 517 1.47 18.84 -25.07
C ASP A 517 1.46 18.70 -23.54
N ALA A 518 2.52 18.18 -22.93
CA ALA A 518 2.66 18.06 -21.49
C ALA A 518 3.96 18.64 -20.94
N LYS A 519 3.92 18.99 -19.66
CA LYS A 519 5.03 19.58 -18.92
C LYS A 519 5.20 18.86 -17.58
N ALA A 520 6.39 18.30 -17.35
CA ALA A 520 6.80 17.77 -16.06
C ALA A 520 7.44 18.87 -15.20
N CYS A 521 7.03 18.98 -13.93
CA CYS A 521 7.66 19.82 -12.93
C CYS A 521 7.81 19.08 -11.60
N ALA A 522 8.82 19.47 -10.82
CA ALA A 522 8.99 19.08 -9.43
C ALA A 522 8.98 20.33 -8.55
N ILE A 523 8.17 20.30 -7.51
CA ILE A 523 8.12 21.33 -6.45
C ILE A 523 8.95 20.77 -5.29
N ILE A 524 10.16 21.31 -5.14
CA ILE A 524 11.11 20.87 -4.12
C ILE A 524 10.84 21.65 -2.84
N GLN A 525 10.57 20.95 -1.75
CA GLN A 525 10.21 21.55 -0.47
C GLN A 525 11.31 22.49 0.01
N ASP A 526 10.87 23.67 0.47
CA ASP A 526 11.66 24.80 0.97
C ASP A 526 12.77 25.32 0.04
N ARG A 527 12.77 24.88 -1.23
CA ARG A 527 13.80 25.21 -2.25
C ARG A 527 13.22 25.74 -3.56
N GLY A 528 12.02 25.31 -3.95
CA GLY A 528 11.26 25.85 -5.08
C GLY A 528 11.15 24.90 -6.29
N THR A 529 10.60 25.42 -7.40
CA THR A 529 10.17 24.58 -8.53
C THR A 529 11.26 24.44 -9.62
N VAL A 530 11.38 23.23 -10.18
CA VAL A 530 12.12 22.92 -11.40
C VAL A 530 11.20 22.23 -12.40
N CYS A 531 11.38 22.46 -13.70
CA CYS A 531 10.59 21.80 -14.74
C CYS A 531 11.50 21.20 -15.81
N ALA A 532 11.01 20.16 -16.47
CA ALA A 532 11.65 19.58 -17.63
C ALA A 532 11.50 20.54 -18.83
N THR A 533 12.62 21.05 -19.34
CA THR A 533 12.66 22.06 -20.43
C THR A 533 13.77 21.81 -21.44
N GLN A 534 14.78 21.02 -21.11
CA GLN A 534 15.82 20.58 -22.04
C GLN A 534 15.28 19.38 -22.80
N ARG A 535 15.26 19.38 -24.14
CA ARG A 535 14.85 18.18 -24.90
C ARG A 535 15.84 17.04 -24.65
N GLY A 536 15.33 15.83 -24.46
CA GLY A 536 16.15 14.62 -24.41
C GLY A 536 16.81 14.33 -25.75
N ALA A 537 17.91 13.58 -25.72
CA ALA A 537 18.55 13.11 -26.93
C ALA A 537 17.66 12.06 -27.61
N VAL A 538 17.16 12.37 -28.81
CA VAL A 538 16.35 11.46 -29.62
C VAL A 538 17.25 10.31 -30.10
N ALA A 539 16.97 9.09 -29.63
CA ALA A 539 17.56 7.89 -30.23
C ALA A 539 17.00 7.71 -31.65
N PRO A 540 17.82 7.38 -32.66
CA PRO A 540 17.35 7.21 -34.03
C PRO A 540 16.37 6.04 -34.14
N THR A 541 15.22 6.27 -34.78
CA THR A 541 14.16 5.28 -34.95
C THR A 541 14.68 4.02 -35.66
N PRO A 542 14.45 2.80 -35.14
CA PRO A 542 14.77 1.58 -35.87
C PRO A 542 13.88 1.47 -37.11
N THR A 543 14.49 1.38 -38.29
CA THR A 543 13.78 1.25 -39.57
C THR A 543 12.97 -0.05 -39.60
N ALA A 544 11.66 0.05 -39.88
CA ALA A 544 10.78 -1.13 -39.91
C ALA A 544 11.11 -2.05 -41.10
N THR A 545 11.80 -3.16 -40.85
CA THR A 545 12.00 -4.25 -41.80
C THR A 545 10.73 -5.08 -41.92
N GLY A 546 9.87 -4.72 -42.87
CA GLY A 546 8.67 -5.51 -43.17
C GLY A 546 8.94 -6.66 -44.12
N ARG A 547 8.78 -7.90 -43.65
CA ARG A 547 7.90 -8.89 -44.30
C ARG A 547 7.51 -10.06 -43.39
#